data_AF-A0AAU6WND0-F1
#
_entry.id   AF-A0AAU6WND0-F1
#
_cell.length_a   1.000
_cell.length_b   1.000
_cell.length_c   1.000
_cell.angle_alpha   90.00
_cell.angle_beta   90.00
_cell.angle_gamma   90.00
#
_symmetry.space_group_name_H-M   'P 1'
#
loop_
_entity.id
_entity.type
_entity.pdbx_description
1 polymer ?
#
loop_
_entity_poly.entity_id
_entity_poly.type
_entity_poly.pdbx_seq_one_letter_code
_entity_poly.pdbx_strand_id
1 'polypeptide(L)' 'MKNLKKLKRKDLYQISGAANCNGCPTGGYGPGGPSNGYTYSCEDYNVLPSRCKSCVLVSSECFNP' A
#
# COMPACT_ATOMS: atom_id res chain seq x y z
N MET A 1 -29.49 -0.05 8.81
CA MET A 1 -28.20 -0.58 8.31
C MET A 1 -28.49 -1.52 7.13
N LYS A 2 -27.85 -1.33 5.97
CA LYS A 2 -28.09 -2.20 4.80
C LYS A 2 -27.48 -3.58 5.05
N ASN A 3 -28.20 -4.64 4.67
CA ASN A 3 -27.72 -6.02 4.79
C ASN A 3 -26.50 -6.24 3.87
N LEU A 4 -25.29 -6.23 4.44
CA LEU A 4 -24.02 -6.43 3.70
C LEU A 4 -23.91 -7.82 3.05
N LYS A 5 -24.75 -8.78 3.45
CA LYS A 5 -24.79 -10.16 2.91
C LYS A 5 -25.21 -10.24 1.43
N LYS A 6 -25.75 -9.17 0.83
CA LYS A 6 -26.20 -9.15 -0.57
C LYS A 6 -25.78 -7.84 -1.26
N LEU A 7 -24.48 -7.59 -1.37
CA LEU A 7 -23.96 -6.54 -2.26
C LEU A 7 -23.86 -7.08 -3.69
N LYS A 8 -24.42 -6.37 -4.66
CA LYS A 8 -24.18 -6.71 -6.07
C LYS A 8 -22.75 -6.31 -6.42
N ARG A 9 -22.14 -6.98 -7.43
CA ARG A 9 -20.79 -6.64 -7.90
C ARG A 9 -20.62 -5.14 -8.21
N LYS A 10 -21.66 -4.52 -8.79
CA LYS A 10 -21.67 -3.08 -9.07
C LYS A 10 -21.60 -2.20 -7.81
N ASP A 11 -22.17 -2.66 -6.70
CA ASP A 11 -22.21 -1.94 -5.43
C ASP A 11 -20.85 -2.06 -4.70
N LEU A 12 -20.10 -3.14 -4.94
CA LEU A 12 -18.74 -3.31 -4.41
C LEU A 12 -17.78 -2.23 -4.92
N TYR A 13 -17.93 -1.78 -6.18
CA TYR A 13 -17.09 -0.69 -6.71
C TYR A 13 -17.33 0.65 -6.00
N GLN A 14 -18.48 0.82 -5.36
CA GLN A 14 -18.79 2.03 -4.58
C GLN A 14 -18.27 1.96 -3.15
N ILE A 15 -17.78 0.80 -2.70
CA ILE A 15 -17.19 0.64 -1.38
C ILE A 15 -15.75 1.11 -1.46
N SER A 16 -15.52 2.34 -0.99
CA SER A 16 -14.18 2.84 -0.73
C SER A 16 -13.70 2.27 0.60
N GLY A 17 -12.57 1.58 0.62
CA GLY A 17 -11.92 1.20 1.87
C GLY A 17 -11.53 2.43 2.69
N ALA A 18 -11.33 2.28 4.01
CA ALA A 18 -10.86 3.37 4.88
C ALA A 18 -9.40 3.80 4.62
N ALA A 19 -8.72 3.19 3.65
CA ALA A 19 -7.35 3.52 3.27
C ALA A 19 -7.32 4.88 2.55
N ASN A 20 -7.10 5.94 3.31
CA ASN A 20 -6.79 7.25 2.77
C ASN A 20 -5.29 7.34 2.47
N CYS A 21 -4.93 7.17 1.20
CA CYS A 21 -3.55 7.26 0.71
C CYS A 21 -3.11 8.69 0.36
N ASN A 22 -3.96 9.71 0.58
CA ASN A 22 -3.63 11.09 0.23
C ASN A 22 -2.45 11.60 1.05
N GLY A 23 -1.39 12.05 0.38
CA GLY A 23 -0.15 12.50 1.01
C GLY A 23 0.80 11.36 1.41
N CYS A 24 0.50 10.12 1.04
CA CYS A 24 1.49 9.04 1.11
C CYS A 24 2.45 9.14 -0.07
N PRO A 25 3.73 8.82 0.12
CA PRO A 25 4.69 8.75 -0.97
C PRO A 25 4.28 7.71 -2.01
N THR A 26 4.53 8.03 -3.27
CA THR A 26 4.26 7.18 -4.43
C THR A 26 5.56 6.62 -4.95
N GLY A 27 5.60 5.32 -5.24
CA GLY A 27 6.81 4.67 -5.75
C GLY A 27 6.91 3.22 -5.27
N GLY A 28 7.94 2.53 -5.75
CA GLY A 28 8.28 1.18 -5.34
C GLY A 28 9.37 1.20 -4.27
N TYR A 29 9.21 0.37 -3.24
CA TYR A 29 10.19 0.15 -2.18
C TYR A 29 10.90 -1.19 -2.40
N GLY A 30 12.21 -1.24 -2.28
CA GLY A 30 12.96 -2.49 -2.46
C GLY A 30 14.41 -2.44 -1.98
N PRO A 31 15.09 -3.60 -1.93
CA PRO A 31 16.44 -3.68 -1.40
C PRO A 31 17.43 -2.92 -2.26
N GLY A 32 18.30 -2.13 -1.62
CA GLY A 32 19.26 -1.24 -2.29
C GLY A 32 18.65 -0.01 -2.96
N GLY A 33 17.33 0.18 -2.83
CA GLY A 33 16.64 1.43 -3.22
C GLY A 33 16.93 1.87 -4.66
N PRO A 34 17.19 3.17 -4.89
CA PRO A 34 17.50 3.74 -6.20
C PRO A 34 18.63 3.02 -6.95
N SER A 35 19.64 2.50 -6.24
CA SER A 35 20.77 1.81 -6.86
C SER A 35 20.37 0.49 -7.54
N ASN A 36 19.25 -0.10 -7.13
CA ASN A 36 18.71 -1.35 -7.69
C ASN A 36 17.42 -1.14 -8.48
N GLY A 37 17.11 0.12 -8.87
CA GLY A 37 15.96 0.45 -9.72
C GLY A 37 14.64 0.66 -8.98
N TYR A 38 14.64 0.65 -7.63
CA TYR A 38 13.48 1.03 -6.83
C TYR A 38 13.43 2.55 -6.62
N THR A 39 12.26 3.08 -6.26
CA THR A 39 12.14 4.52 -5.91
C THR A 39 12.72 4.80 -4.52
N TYR A 40 12.53 3.87 -3.59
CA TYR A 40 12.88 3.98 -2.19
C TYR A 40 13.48 2.67 -1.67
N SER A 41 14.20 2.73 -0.56
CA SER A 41 14.81 1.54 0.04
C SER A 41 13.84 0.78 0.95
N CYS A 42 14.18 -0.45 1.36
CA CYS A 42 13.38 -1.19 2.35
C CYS A 42 13.37 -0.47 3.72
N GLU A 43 14.44 0.25 4.08
CA GLU A 43 14.51 1.04 5.30
C GLU A 43 13.48 2.19 5.27
N ASP A 44 13.33 2.86 4.12
CA ASP A 44 12.32 3.90 3.93
C ASP A 44 10.89 3.35 4.09
N TYR A 45 10.65 2.10 3.65
CA TYR A 45 9.36 1.44 3.86
C TYR A 45 9.09 1.19 5.34
N ASN A 46 10.11 0.79 6.09
CA ASN A 46 9.96 0.42 7.50
C ASN A 46 9.58 1.60 8.38
N VAL A 47 10.04 2.81 8.05
CA VAL A 47 9.71 4.05 8.77
C VAL A 47 8.41 4.72 8.31
N LEU A 48 7.76 4.21 7.25
CA LEU A 48 6.47 4.75 6.81
C LEU A 48 5.42 4.66 7.93
N PRO A 49 4.55 5.67 8.06
CA PRO A 49 3.35 5.55 8.88
C PRO A 49 2.53 4.33 8.45
N SER A 50 1.95 3.60 9.40
CA SER A 50 1.16 2.39 9.13
C SER A 50 0.04 2.62 8.13
N ARG A 51 -0.53 3.84 8.11
CA ARG A 51 -1.52 4.28 7.11
C ARG A 51 -1.01 4.20 5.67
N CYS A 52 0.27 4.53 5.46
CA CYS A 52 0.87 4.56 4.12
C CYS A 52 1.47 3.22 3.71
N LYS A 53 1.78 2.32 4.65
CA LYS A 53 2.32 0.99 4.32
C LYS A 53 1.36 0.16 3.46
N SER A 54 0.05 0.35 3.59
CA SER A 54 -0.97 -0.30 2.75
C SER A 54 -1.22 0.40 1.41
N CYS A 55 -0.55 1.53 1.15
CA CYS A 55 -0.77 2.38 -0.02
C CYS A 55 0.37 2.35 -1.03
N VAL A 56 1.47 1.63 -0.73
CA VAL A 56 2.69 1.63 -1.53
C VAL A 56 3.01 0.22 -2.03
N LEU A 57 3.74 0.15 -3.14
CA LEU A 57 4.27 -1.10 -3.65
C LEU A 57 5.61 -1.36 -2.97
N VAL A 58 5.79 -2.55 -2.41
CA VAL A 58 7.01 -2.95 -1.71
C VAL A 58 7.42 -4.35 -2.15
N SER A 59 8.71 -4.54 -2.42
CA SER A 59 9.29 -5.84 -2.76
C SER A 59 9.07 -6.81 -1.60
N SER A 60 8.74 -8.06 -1.91
CA SER A 60 8.65 -9.13 -0.91
C SER A 60 9.97 -9.34 -0.16
N GLU A 61 11.09 -8.98 -0.78
CA GLU A 61 12.43 -9.04 -0.19
C GLU A 61 12.60 -8.08 0.98
N CYS A 62 11.77 -7.04 1.11
CA CYS A 62 11.81 -6.15 2.28
C CYS A 62 11.23 -6.78 3.55
N PHE A 63 10.56 -7.94 3.45
CA PHE A 63 9.95 -8.64 4.58
C PHE A 63 10.74 -9.87 5.04
N ASN A 64 11.74 -10.30 4.27
CA ASN A 64 12.64 -11.37 4.65
C ASN A 64 14.02 -10.78 4.99
N PRO A 65 14.56 -11.08 6.19
CA PRO A 65 15.90 -10.65 6.58
C PRO A 65 17.01 -11.34 5.77
#